data_AF-A0A345CYV8-F1
#
_entry.id   AF-A0A345CYV8-F1
#
_cell.length_a   1.000
_cell.length_b   1.000
_cell.length_c   1.000
_cell.angle_alpha   90.00
_cell.angle_beta   90.00
_cell.angle_gamma   90.00
#
_symmetry.space_group_name_H-M   'P 1'
#
loop_
_entity.id
_entity.type
_entity.pdbx_description
1 polymer ?
#
loop_
_entity_poly.entity_id
_entity_poly.type
_entity_poly.pdbx_seq_one_letter_code
_entity_poly.pdbx_strand_id
1 'polypeptide(L)'
;MGRGFDLGDRSKISALISLQKAGIEKEKAEKISEGARLKGCSAYNFVLNNRDSISEITDQQQLLLFISTYEELKKDVERICKNKLFIMEYHPNPTISSTLAWDNIPGKIKEILIDLRYRGDYGAVTRPYLQRLAYAGDLTGFGRMIADRTTWFFVPQDRFKRRVDFYESN
;
A
#
# COMPACT_ATOMS: atom_id res chain seq x y z
N MET A 1 9.82 -2.15 -8.91
CA MET A 1 11.28 -2.06 -8.67
C MET A 1 11.57 -2.23 -7.19
N GLY A 2 12.63 -2.96 -6.83
CA GLY A 2 13.04 -3.19 -5.45
C GLY A 2 11.90 -3.71 -4.55
N ARG A 3 11.79 -3.16 -3.35
CA ARG A 3 10.84 -3.56 -2.30
C ARG A 3 9.35 -3.24 -2.53
N GLY A 4 8.95 -2.77 -3.72
CA GLY A 4 7.55 -2.54 -4.08
C GLY A 4 7.21 -1.15 -4.63
N PHE A 5 8.20 -0.41 -5.14
CA PHE A 5 7.92 0.78 -5.94
C PHE A 5 7.36 0.36 -7.32
N ASP A 6 6.05 0.49 -7.49
CA ASP A 6 5.32 0.13 -8.71
C ASP A 6 5.09 1.35 -9.63
N LEU A 7 5.27 1.15 -10.95
CA LEU A 7 5.10 2.19 -11.98
C LEU A 7 3.72 2.14 -12.67
N GLY A 8 3.01 1.03 -12.57
CA GLY A 8 1.77 0.77 -13.32
C GLY A 8 0.62 1.70 -12.94
N ASP A 9 0.60 2.21 -11.70
CA ASP A 9 -0.39 3.19 -11.24
C ASP A 9 0.14 4.64 -11.20
N ARG A 10 1.40 4.86 -11.57
CA ARG A 10 2.04 6.19 -11.57
C ARG A 10 1.97 6.82 -12.96
N SER A 11 1.89 8.15 -13.01
CA SER A 11 2.16 8.86 -14.26
C SER A 11 3.67 8.92 -14.48
N LYS A 12 4.10 9.14 -15.72
CA LYS A 12 5.51 9.34 -16.05
C LYS A 12 6.15 10.45 -15.20
N ILE A 13 5.45 11.57 -15.06
CA ILE A 13 5.89 12.71 -14.25
C ILE A 13 6.03 12.33 -12.77
N SER A 14 5.02 11.66 -12.19
CA SER A 14 5.09 11.30 -10.77
C SER A 14 6.18 10.27 -10.50
N ALA A 15 6.36 9.29 -11.40
CA ALA A 15 7.46 8.34 -11.33
C ALA A 15 8.82 9.05 -11.38
N LEU A 16 9.04 9.92 -12.36
CA LEU A 16 10.28 10.67 -12.52
C LEU A 16 10.64 11.47 -11.27
N ILE A 17 9.68 12.20 -10.70
CA ILE A 17 9.88 12.98 -9.47
C ILE A 17 10.28 12.07 -8.31
N SER A 18 9.60 10.95 -8.10
CA SER A 18 9.94 9.99 -7.03
C SER A 18 11.34 9.41 -7.20
N LEU A 19 11.72 9.07 -8.43
CA LEU A 19 13.04 8.49 -8.75
C LEU A 19 14.17 9.50 -8.50
N GLN A 20 14.00 10.74 -8.95
CA GLN A 20 14.98 11.81 -8.72
C GLN A 20 15.11 12.15 -7.24
N LYS A 21 14.00 12.21 -6.50
CA LYS A 21 14.01 12.41 -5.04
C LYS A 21 14.73 11.27 -4.30
N ALA A 22 14.70 10.06 -4.84
CA ALA A 22 15.46 8.93 -4.31
C ALA A 22 16.96 8.97 -4.68
N GLY A 23 17.42 9.99 -5.41
CA GLY A 23 18.81 10.14 -5.81
C GLY A 23 19.19 9.32 -7.04
N ILE A 24 18.22 8.92 -7.88
CA ILE A 24 18.49 8.30 -9.17
C ILE A 24 18.81 9.40 -10.19
N GLU A 25 19.92 9.21 -10.91
CA GLU A 25 20.38 10.16 -11.93
C GLU A 25 19.28 10.43 -12.97
N LYS A 26 19.21 11.68 -13.45
CA LYS A 26 18.16 12.15 -14.34
C LYS A 26 17.95 11.26 -15.57
N GLU A 27 19.01 10.93 -16.32
CA GLU A 27 18.87 10.13 -17.54
C GLU A 27 18.29 8.73 -17.23
N LYS A 28 18.79 8.09 -16.16
CA LYS A 28 18.28 6.80 -15.71
C LYS A 28 16.84 6.88 -15.22
N ALA A 29 16.50 7.92 -14.46
CA ALA A 29 15.15 8.16 -13.96
C ALA A 29 14.15 8.40 -15.12
N GLU A 30 14.57 9.12 -16.16
CA GLU A 30 13.78 9.34 -17.39
C GLU A 30 13.51 8.01 -18.09
N LYS A 31 14.54 7.20 -18.35
CA LYS A 31 14.39 5.87 -18.96
C LYS A 31 13.45 4.97 -18.17
N ILE A 32 13.60 4.90 -16.85
CA ILE A 32 12.71 4.13 -15.96
C ILE A 32 11.26 4.65 -16.06
N SER A 33 11.08 5.98 -16.08
CA SER A 33 9.75 6.60 -16.08
C SER A 33 8.93 6.30 -17.34
N GLU A 34 9.56 5.89 -18.45
CA GLU A 34 8.86 5.43 -19.66
C GLU A 34 8.02 4.16 -19.41
N GLY A 35 8.35 3.38 -18.39
CA GLY A 35 7.58 2.22 -17.98
C GLY A 35 6.28 2.57 -17.22
N ALA A 36 6.02 3.84 -16.96
CA ALA A 36 4.82 4.30 -16.26
C ALA A 36 3.54 3.85 -16.96
N ARG A 37 2.51 3.50 -16.19
CA ARG A 37 1.21 2.99 -16.67
C ARG A 37 1.24 1.66 -17.40
N LEU A 38 2.40 1.08 -17.69
CA LEU A 38 2.48 -0.25 -18.27
C LEU A 38 2.08 -1.30 -17.23
N LYS A 39 1.27 -2.28 -17.65
CA LYS A 39 0.81 -3.41 -16.84
C LYS A 39 0.87 -4.70 -17.65
N GLY A 40 0.86 -5.85 -16.98
CA GLY A 40 0.83 -7.16 -17.63
C GLY A 40 1.97 -7.35 -18.64
N CYS A 41 1.65 -7.87 -19.82
CA CYS A 41 2.64 -8.14 -20.88
C CYS A 41 3.43 -6.91 -21.32
N SER A 42 2.81 -5.71 -21.33
CA SER A 42 3.52 -4.48 -21.70
C SER A 42 4.58 -4.10 -20.68
N ALA A 43 4.30 -4.25 -19.38
CA ALA A 43 5.29 -4.04 -18.33
C ALA A 43 6.42 -5.09 -18.40
N TYR A 44 6.06 -6.35 -18.65
CA TYR A 44 7.02 -7.43 -18.83
C TYR A 44 7.98 -7.15 -20.00
N ASN A 45 7.44 -6.82 -21.17
CA ASN A 45 8.24 -6.51 -22.36
C ASN A 45 9.11 -5.27 -22.16
N PHE A 46 8.59 -4.24 -21.47
CA PHE A 46 9.38 -3.06 -21.14
C PHE A 46 10.60 -3.42 -20.30
N VAL A 47 10.42 -4.22 -19.24
CA VAL A 47 11.53 -4.66 -18.40
C VAL A 47 12.52 -5.50 -19.20
N LEU A 48 12.06 -6.49 -19.96
CA LEU A 48 12.94 -7.32 -20.80
C LEU A 48 13.81 -6.49 -21.74
N ASN A 49 13.23 -5.49 -22.40
CA ASN A 49 13.92 -4.71 -23.42
C ASN A 49 14.84 -3.62 -22.85
N ASN A 50 14.66 -3.21 -21.59
CA ASN A 50 15.34 -2.04 -21.03
C ASN A 50 16.18 -2.35 -19.77
N ARG A 51 16.07 -3.53 -19.14
CA ARG A 51 16.76 -3.79 -17.85
C ARG A 51 18.28 -3.61 -17.95
N ASP A 52 18.87 -4.12 -19.03
CA ASP A 52 20.34 -4.16 -19.17
C ASP A 52 20.88 -2.76 -19.47
N SER A 53 20.12 -1.92 -20.19
CA SER A 53 20.49 -0.54 -20.49
C SER A 53 20.22 0.44 -19.33
N ILE A 54 19.19 0.17 -18.51
CA ILE A 54 18.84 1.00 -17.36
C ILE A 54 19.79 0.74 -16.17
N SER A 55 20.30 -0.49 -16.01
CA SER A 55 21.08 -0.97 -14.86
C SER A 55 20.35 -0.91 -13.50
N GLU A 56 20.86 -1.63 -12.49
CA GLU A 56 20.21 -1.72 -11.18
C GLU A 56 20.31 -0.42 -10.35
N ILE A 57 19.29 -0.13 -9.54
CA ILE A 57 19.32 0.96 -8.57
C ILE A 57 19.90 0.47 -7.24
N THR A 58 20.57 1.35 -6.50
CA THR A 58 21.23 0.99 -5.23
C THR A 58 20.22 0.66 -4.13
N ASP A 59 20.64 -0.08 -3.12
CA ASP A 59 19.80 -0.40 -1.95
C ASP A 59 19.30 0.87 -1.23
N GLN A 60 20.14 1.90 -1.17
CA GLN A 60 19.76 3.20 -0.61
C GLN A 60 18.65 3.86 -1.44
N GLN A 61 18.75 3.83 -2.78
CA GLN A 61 17.70 4.35 -3.67
C GLN A 61 16.40 3.56 -3.50
N GLN A 62 16.48 2.23 -3.36
CA GLN A 62 15.31 1.39 -3.09
C GLN A 62 14.65 1.72 -1.74
N LEU A 63 15.43 1.95 -0.70
CA LEU A 63 14.94 2.34 0.62
C LEU A 63 14.23 3.70 0.59
N LEU A 64 14.81 4.69 -0.10
CA LEU A 64 14.21 6.01 -0.24
C LEU A 64 12.88 5.96 -1.02
N LEU A 65 12.81 5.17 -2.09
CA LEU A 65 11.57 4.92 -2.83
C LEU A 65 10.51 4.23 -1.95
N PHE A 66 10.94 3.25 -1.14
CA PHE A 66 10.06 2.57 -0.20
C PHE A 66 9.47 3.54 0.83
N ILE A 67 10.31 4.32 1.52
CA ILE A 67 9.87 5.30 2.53
C ILE A 67 8.88 6.31 1.92
N SER A 68 9.21 6.87 0.75
CA SER A 68 8.32 7.82 0.06
C SER A 68 6.97 7.18 -0.28
N THR A 69 6.98 5.94 -0.78
CA THR A 69 5.75 5.22 -1.13
C THR A 69 4.93 4.90 0.12
N TYR A 70 5.59 4.52 1.21
CA TYR A 70 4.93 4.22 2.48
C TYR A 70 4.21 5.45 3.06
N GLU A 71 4.85 6.62 3.00
CA GLU A 71 4.21 7.89 3.42
C GLU A 71 3.04 8.29 2.52
N GLU A 72 3.12 8.05 1.20
CA GLU A 72 1.97 8.24 0.29
C GLU A 72 0.79 7.33 0.67
N LEU A 73 1.07 6.06 0.99
CA LEU A 73 0.04 5.08 1.37
C LEU A 73 -0.55 5.37 2.74
N LYS A 74 0.24 5.86 3.69
CA LYS A 74 -0.24 6.37 4.98
C LYS A 74 -1.29 7.46 4.79
N LYS A 75 -1.00 8.44 3.93
CA LYS A 75 -1.95 9.50 3.57
C LYS A 75 -3.19 8.96 2.87
N ASP A 76 -3.05 7.95 2.01
CA ASP A 76 -4.20 7.33 1.34
C ASP A 76 -5.10 6.57 2.32
N VAL A 77 -4.52 5.83 3.27
CA VAL A 77 -5.26 5.15 4.33
C VAL A 77 -5.98 6.15 5.23
N GLU A 78 -5.28 7.21 5.64
CA GLU A 78 -5.90 8.29 6.40
C GLU A 78 -7.07 8.92 5.63
N ARG A 79 -6.89 9.22 4.33
CA ARG A 79 -7.95 9.75 3.46
C ARG A 79 -9.15 8.80 3.38
N ILE A 80 -8.90 7.48 3.30
CA ILE A 80 -9.96 6.45 3.31
C ILE A 80 -10.71 6.49 4.64
N CYS A 81 -10.01 6.45 5.78
CA CYS A 81 -10.62 6.49 7.11
C CYS A 81 -11.32 7.82 7.43
N LYS A 82 -10.94 8.91 6.75
CA LYS A 82 -11.60 10.22 6.85
C LYS A 82 -12.77 10.39 5.89
N ASN A 83 -13.03 9.41 5.00
CA ASN A 83 -14.08 9.51 4.01
C ASN A 83 -15.46 9.39 4.66
N LYS A 84 -16.31 10.41 4.46
CA LYS A 84 -17.65 10.49 5.06
C LYS A 84 -18.54 9.29 4.74
N LEU A 85 -18.48 8.75 3.51
CA LEU A 85 -19.29 7.59 3.13
C LEU A 85 -18.88 6.35 3.93
N PHE A 86 -17.58 6.11 4.07
CA PHE A 86 -17.08 4.96 4.84
C PHE A 86 -17.31 5.13 6.34
N ILE A 87 -17.26 6.36 6.86
CA ILE A 87 -17.66 6.65 8.24
C ILE A 87 -19.14 6.31 8.44
N MET A 88 -20.01 6.79 7.57
CA MET A 88 -21.45 6.53 7.66
C MET A 88 -21.78 5.03 7.56
N GLU A 89 -21.05 4.29 6.72
CA GLU A 89 -21.31 2.87 6.47
C GLU A 89 -20.72 1.94 7.53
N TYR A 90 -19.52 2.25 8.05
CA TYR A 90 -18.74 1.31 8.88
C TYR A 90 -18.44 1.78 10.29
N HIS A 91 -18.51 3.08 10.60
CA HIS A 91 -18.19 3.59 11.92
C HIS A 91 -19.36 3.34 12.90
N PRO A 92 -19.12 2.90 14.15
CA PRO A 92 -20.19 2.68 15.13
C PRO A 92 -20.96 3.97 15.49
N ASN A 93 -20.30 5.12 15.35
CA ASN A 93 -20.90 6.45 15.43
C ASN A 93 -20.85 7.15 14.06
N PRO A 94 -21.92 7.16 13.25
CA PRO A 94 -21.89 7.69 11.88
C PRO A 94 -21.83 9.23 11.80
N THR A 95 -22.02 9.94 12.93
CA THR A 95 -21.96 11.42 12.98
C THR A 95 -20.62 11.95 13.50
N ILE A 96 -19.66 11.07 13.80
CA ILE A 96 -18.32 11.46 14.24
C ILE A 96 -17.65 12.36 13.20
N SER A 97 -16.82 13.30 13.65
CA SER A 97 -15.99 14.09 12.73
C SER A 97 -14.96 13.20 12.06
N SER A 98 -14.61 13.51 10.80
CA SER A 98 -13.61 12.74 10.05
C SER A 98 -12.25 12.71 10.76
N THR A 99 -11.84 13.80 11.39
CA THR A 99 -10.62 13.88 12.18
C THR A 99 -10.64 12.88 13.34
N LEU A 100 -11.70 12.87 14.16
CA LEU A 100 -11.81 11.94 15.28
C LEU A 100 -11.95 10.48 14.82
N ALA A 101 -12.63 10.22 13.69
CA ALA A 101 -12.74 8.88 13.12
C ALA A 101 -11.37 8.27 12.80
N TRP A 102 -10.41 9.09 12.35
CA TRP A 102 -9.03 8.66 12.13
C TRP A 102 -8.24 8.61 13.44
N ASP A 103 -8.30 9.66 14.24
CA ASP A 103 -7.46 9.80 15.44
C ASP A 103 -7.72 8.68 16.45
N ASN A 104 -8.98 8.26 16.60
CA ASN A 104 -9.40 7.20 17.51
C ASN A 104 -8.98 5.79 17.09
N ILE A 105 -8.57 5.56 15.83
CA ILE A 105 -8.07 4.24 15.42
C ILE A 105 -6.73 3.97 16.14
N PRO A 106 -6.57 2.83 16.84
CA PRO A 106 -5.32 2.47 17.51
C PRO A 106 -4.12 2.48 16.54
N GLY A 107 -2.96 2.94 17.03
CA GLY A 107 -1.73 3.07 16.23
C GLY A 107 -1.34 1.77 15.52
N LYS A 108 -1.37 0.64 16.22
CA LYS A 108 -1.10 -0.69 15.64
C LYS A 108 -2.03 -1.05 14.49
N ILE A 109 -3.32 -0.73 14.59
CA ILE A 109 -4.28 -0.96 13.49
C ILE A 109 -3.95 -0.05 12.30
N LYS A 110 -3.58 1.22 12.54
CA LYS A 110 -3.17 2.14 11.46
C LYS A 110 -1.98 1.57 10.69
N GLU A 111 -0.94 1.11 11.39
CA GLU A 111 0.26 0.52 10.77
C GLU A 111 -0.09 -0.69 9.90
N ILE A 112 -0.94 -1.60 10.41
CA ILE A 112 -1.34 -2.77 9.65
C ILE A 112 -2.20 -2.41 8.44
N LEU A 113 -3.12 -1.44 8.56
CA LEU A 113 -3.90 -0.95 7.41
C LEU A 113 -3.00 -0.38 6.31
N ILE A 114 -1.89 0.28 6.69
CA ILE A 114 -0.91 0.82 5.74
C ILE A 114 -0.13 -0.31 5.05
N ASP A 115 0.33 -1.32 5.78
CA ASP A 115 0.98 -2.50 5.19
C ASP A 115 0.02 -3.26 4.26
N LEU A 116 -1.24 -3.45 4.67
CA LEU A 116 -2.27 -4.06 3.83
C LEU A 116 -2.53 -3.23 2.57
N ARG A 117 -2.55 -1.90 2.69
CA ARG A 117 -2.70 -1.01 1.53
C ARG A 117 -1.50 -1.11 0.59
N TYR A 118 -0.28 -1.19 1.14
CA TYR A 118 0.96 -1.39 0.41
C TYR A 118 0.93 -2.68 -0.43
N ARG A 119 0.43 -3.77 0.14
CA ARG A 119 0.35 -5.09 -0.52
C ARG A 119 -0.80 -5.20 -1.53
N GLY A 120 -1.68 -4.20 -1.61
CA GLY A 120 -2.90 -4.24 -2.42
C GLY A 120 -4.05 -5.03 -1.77
N ASP A 121 -3.88 -5.44 -0.51
CA ASP A 121 -4.82 -6.29 0.23
C ASP A 121 -5.89 -5.46 0.98
N TYR A 122 -5.75 -4.13 1.04
CA TYR A 122 -6.78 -3.21 1.56
C TYR A 122 -7.59 -2.56 0.42
N GLY A 123 -8.54 -3.32 -0.12
CA GLY A 123 -9.35 -2.97 -1.29
C GLY A 123 -10.86 -3.05 -1.03
N ALA A 124 -11.68 -2.91 -2.07
CA ALA A 124 -13.15 -2.89 -1.93
C ALA A 124 -13.73 -4.16 -1.29
N VAL A 125 -13.10 -5.32 -1.49
CA VAL A 125 -13.56 -6.61 -0.96
C VAL A 125 -13.27 -6.75 0.53
N THR A 126 -12.08 -6.37 0.97
CA THR A 126 -11.60 -6.62 2.35
C THR A 126 -11.87 -5.45 3.29
N ARG A 127 -11.97 -4.24 2.73
CA ARG A 127 -12.21 -3.01 3.50
C ARG A 127 -13.45 -3.08 4.38
N PRO A 128 -14.63 -3.55 3.93
CA PRO A 128 -15.82 -3.55 4.78
C PRO A 128 -15.61 -4.30 6.11
N TYR A 129 -14.88 -5.42 6.07
CA TYR A 129 -14.59 -6.23 7.25
C TYR A 129 -13.58 -5.56 8.18
N LEU A 130 -12.48 -5.04 7.62
CA LEU A 130 -11.39 -4.46 8.39
C LEU A 130 -11.70 -3.06 8.92
N GLN A 131 -12.35 -2.21 8.12
CA GLN A 131 -12.60 -0.81 8.44
C GLN A 131 -13.55 -0.66 9.64
N ARG A 132 -14.54 -1.55 9.77
CA ARG A 132 -15.46 -1.59 10.92
C ARG A 132 -14.71 -1.91 12.22
N LEU A 133 -13.85 -2.93 12.19
CA LEU A 133 -13.03 -3.33 13.33
C LEU A 133 -12.01 -2.26 13.70
N ALA A 134 -11.44 -1.60 12.69
CA ALA A 134 -10.53 -0.47 12.88
C ALA A 134 -11.19 0.70 13.60
N TYR A 135 -12.38 1.12 13.14
CA TYR A 135 -13.13 2.20 13.79
C TYR A 135 -13.61 1.85 15.19
N ALA A 136 -13.93 0.58 15.45
CA ALA A 136 -14.28 0.10 16.79
C ALA A 136 -13.07 0.02 17.73
N GLY A 137 -11.84 0.14 17.21
CA GLY A 137 -10.62 -0.09 17.99
C GLY A 137 -10.46 -1.54 18.45
N ASP A 138 -11.16 -2.50 17.81
CA ASP A 138 -11.16 -3.90 18.20
C ASP A 138 -9.91 -4.62 17.65
N LEU A 139 -8.79 -4.48 18.36
CA LEU A 139 -7.53 -5.13 18.02
C LEU A 139 -7.67 -6.66 17.88
N THR A 140 -8.40 -7.29 18.80
CA THR A 140 -8.55 -8.75 18.82
C THR A 140 -9.36 -9.24 17.63
N GLY A 141 -10.51 -8.62 17.36
CA GLY A 141 -11.34 -8.93 16.19
C GLY A 141 -10.61 -8.63 14.89
N PHE A 142 -9.88 -7.50 14.84
CA PHE A 142 -9.06 -7.13 13.69
C PHE A 142 -7.99 -8.20 13.38
N GLY A 143 -7.31 -8.71 14.40
CA GLY A 143 -6.39 -9.83 14.28
C GLY A 143 -7.01 -11.11 13.75
N ARG A 144 -8.13 -11.52 14.34
CA ARG A 144 -8.88 -12.70 13.88
C ARG A 144 -9.28 -12.58 12.41
N MET A 145 -9.72 -11.39 11.99
CA MET A 145 -10.09 -11.12 10.59
C MET A 145 -8.88 -11.23 9.65
N ILE A 146 -7.69 -10.78 10.06
CA ILE A 146 -6.45 -10.93 9.27
C ILE A 146 -6.05 -12.40 9.13
N ALA A 147 -6.25 -13.19 10.18
CA ALA A 147 -5.95 -14.61 10.26
C ALA A 147 -7.06 -15.52 9.70
N ASP A 148 -8.19 -14.98 9.27
CA ASP A 148 -9.29 -15.78 8.72
C ASP A 148 -9.09 -16.06 7.23
N ARG A 149 -8.64 -17.27 6.91
CA ARG A 149 -8.39 -17.69 5.52
C ARG A 149 -9.61 -17.52 4.60
N THR A 150 -10.82 -17.58 5.12
CA THR A 150 -12.05 -17.48 4.31
C THR A 150 -12.22 -16.08 3.72
N THR A 151 -11.86 -15.03 4.46
CA THR A 151 -11.85 -13.63 3.99
C THR A 151 -10.78 -13.38 2.93
N TRP A 152 -9.72 -14.19 2.93
CA TRP A 152 -8.53 -14.01 2.11
C TRP A 152 -8.31 -15.15 1.13
N PHE A 153 -9.38 -15.81 0.68
CA PHE A 153 -9.30 -16.98 -0.20
C PHE A 153 -8.56 -16.69 -1.51
N PHE A 154 -8.61 -15.45 -2.02
CA PHE A 154 -7.94 -14.99 -3.22
C PHE A 154 -6.47 -14.60 -3.02
N VAL A 155 -6.00 -14.49 -1.76
CA VAL A 155 -4.61 -14.17 -1.44
C VAL A 155 -3.77 -15.44 -1.49
N PRO A 156 -2.62 -15.47 -2.20
CA PRO A 156 -1.73 -16.63 -2.21
C PRO A 156 -1.32 -17.10 -0.81
N GLN A 157 -1.22 -18.41 -0.60
CA GLN A 157 -1.01 -19.01 0.74
C GLN A 157 0.25 -18.48 1.46
N ASP A 158 1.37 -18.36 0.75
CA ASP A 158 2.61 -17.79 1.32
C ASP A 158 2.40 -16.34 1.78
N ARG A 159 1.77 -15.51 0.95
CA ARG A 159 1.47 -14.11 1.29
C ARG A 159 0.56 -14.02 2.52
N PHE A 160 -0.45 -14.89 2.59
CA PHE A 160 -1.34 -14.98 3.74
C PHE A 160 -0.56 -15.33 5.01
N LYS A 161 0.29 -16.37 4.98
CA LYS A 161 1.07 -16.79 6.14
C LYS A 161 1.99 -15.68 6.67
N ARG A 162 2.77 -15.04 5.79
CA ARG A 162 3.67 -13.94 6.18
C ARG A 162 2.95 -12.78 6.86
N ARG A 163 1.69 -12.53 6.47
CA ARG A 163 0.87 -11.47 7.07
C ARG A 163 0.38 -11.87 8.47
N VAL A 164 -0.06 -13.11 8.64
CA VAL A 164 -0.45 -13.64 9.96
C VAL A 164 0.75 -13.59 10.90
N ASP A 165 1.91 -14.09 10.46
CA ASP A 165 3.14 -14.06 11.26
C ASP A 165 3.53 -12.64 11.68
N PHE A 166 3.42 -11.65 10.76
CA PHE A 166 3.67 -10.24 11.07
C PHE A 166 2.69 -9.66 12.11
N TYR A 167 1.42 -10.07 12.07
CA TYR A 167 0.40 -9.65 13.03
C TYR A 167 0.63 -10.26 14.41
N GLU A 168 1.00 -11.54 14.48
CA GLU A 168 1.20 -12.26 15.75
C GLU A 168 2.52 -11.91 16.44
N SER A 169 3.53 -11.45 15.68
CA SER A 169 4.86 -11.12 16.21
C SER A 169 5.02 -9.67 16.70
N ASN A 170 4.04 -8.79 16.43
CA ASN A 170 3.98 -7.39 16.89
C ASN A 170 2.75 -7.18 17.75
#